data_AF-A0A382CSB4-F1
#
_entry.id   AF-A0A382CSB4-F1
#
_cell.length_a   1.000
_cell.length_b   1.000
_cell.length_c   1.000
_cell.angle_alpha   90.00
_cell.angle_beta   90.00
_cell.angle_gamma   90.00
#
_symmetry.space_group_name_H-M   'P 1'
#
loop_
_entity.id
_entity.type
_entity.pdbx_description
1 polymer ?
#
loop_
_entity_poly.entity_id
_entity_poly.type
_entity_poly.pdbx_seq_one_letter_code
_entity_poly.pdbx_strand_id
1 'polypeptide(L)' 'MHTIRIPKVIQFGENALSEADYPKNALVVTTAPPALSGKWLDRMGIQ' A
#
# COMPACT_ATOMS: atom_id res chain seq x y z
N MET A 1 -22.24 -7.34 19.27
CA MET A 1 -21.04 -8.06 18.79
C MET A 1 -20.32 -7.15 17.81
N HIS A 2 -19.11 -6.69 18.12
CA HIS A 2 -18.33 -5.86 17.21
C HIS A 2 -17.54 -6.76 16.26
N THR A 3 -17.88 -6.72 14.96
CA THR A 3 -17.18 -7.50 13.94
C THR A 3 -15.93 -6.74 13.52
N ILE A 4 -14.75 -7.28 13.82
CA ILE A 4 -13.48 -6.75 13.32
C ILE A 4 -13.28 -7.26 11.90
N ARG A 5 -13.13 -6.34 10.93
CA ARG A 5 -12.81 -6.68 9.54
C ARG A 5 -11.31 -6.53 9.35
N ILE A 6 -10.64 -7.65 9.05
CA ILE A 6 -9.22 -7.69 8.76
C ILE A 6 -9.03 -7.75 7.23
N PRO A 7 -8.01 -7.08 6.67
CA PRO A 7 -7.65 -7.24 5.27
C PRO A 7 -7.40 -8.71 4.90
N LYS A 8 -7.77 -9.09 3.67
CA LYS A 8 -7.56 -10.45 3.17
C LYS A 8 -6.07 -10.84 3.09
N VAL A 9 -5.20 -9.85 2.86
CA VAL A 9 -3.75 -10.04 2.73
C VAL A 9 -3.06 -8.89 3.45
N ILE A 10 -2.04 -9.22 4.24
CA ILE A 10 -1.11 -8.27 4.87
C ILE A 10 0.30 -8.74 4.54
N GLN A 11 1.10 -7.87 3.91
CA GLN A 11 2.49 -8.17 3.56
C GLN A 11 3.42 -7.71 4.69
N PHE A 12 4.39 -8.55 5.05
CA PHE A 12 5.38 -8.28 6.10
C PHE A 12 6.80 -8.45 5.55
N GLY A 13 7.75 -7.71 6.11
CA GLY A 13 9.16 -7.78 5.73
C GLY A 13 9.81 -6.40 5.69
N GLU A 14 11.14 -6.36 5.62
CA GLU A 14 11.93 -5.12 5.58
C GLU A 14 11.61 -4.26 4.35
N ASN A 15 11.31 -4.91 3.22
CA ASN A 15 11.01 -4.27 1.94
C ASN A 15 9.61 -4.59 1.41
N ALA A 16 8.66 -4.90 2.29
CA ALA A 16 7.31 -5.31 1.91
C ALA A 16 6.59 -4.32 0.97
N LEU A 17 6.94 -3.04 1.03
CA LEU A 17 6.40 -2.00 0.16
C LEU A 17 6.85 -2.13 -1.30
N SER A 18 8.06 -2.61 -1.57
CA SER A 18 8.62 -2.71 -2.92
C SER A 18 8.53 -4.11 -3.52
N GLU A 19 8.39 -5.13 -2.67
CA GLU A 19 8.31 -6.54 -3.10
C GLU A 19 6.88 -7.05 -3.24
N ALA A 20 5.89 -6.26 -2.78
CA ALA A 20 4.48 -6.60 -2.95
C ALA A 20 4.06 -6.45 -4.42
N ASP A 21 3.23 -7.39 -4.88
CA ASP A 21 2.59 -7.31 -6.19
C ASP A 21 1.35 -6.39 -6.11
N TYR A 22 1.42 -5.27 -6.83
CA TYR A 22 0.34 -4.29 -6.90
C TYR A 22 -0.39 -4.38 -8.25
N PRO A 23 -1.73 -4.36 -8.27
CA PRO A 23 -2.48 -4.34 -9.53
C PRO A 23 -2.15 -3.10 -10.37
N LYS A 24 -2.00 -3.28 -11.69
CA LYS A 24 -1.67 -2.22 -12.67
C LYS A 24 -2.62 -1.01 -12.73
N ASN A 25 -3.77 -1.03 -12.05
CA ASN A 25 -4.75 0.05 -12.00
C ASN A 25 -5.31 0.22 -10.58
N ALA A 26 -4.45 0.10 -9.57
CA ALA A 26 -4.87 0.19 -8.18
C ALA A 26 -5.32 1.62 -7.84
N LEU A 27 -6.48 1.75 -7.17
CA LEU A 27 -6.86 2.99 -6.52
C LEU A 27 -6.10 3.12 -5.20
N VAL A 28 -5.27 4.14 -5.07
CA VAL A 28 -4.57 4.44 -3.81
C VAL A 28 -5.30 5.55 -3.06
N VAL A 29 -5.72 5.25 -1.83
CA VAL A 29 -6.29 6.22 -0.90
C VAL A 29 -5.32 6.39 0.26
N THR A 30 -4.82 7.61 0.44
CA THR A 30 -3.87 7.93 1.51
C THR A 30 -4.18 9.29 2.11
N THR A 31 -3.93 9.42 3.41
CA THR A 31 -3.95 10.71 4.12
C THR A 31 -2.56 11.34 4.20
N ALA A 32 -1.52 10.65 3.69
CA ALA A 32 -0.17 11.17 3.66
C ALA A 32 -0.05 12.36 2.70
N PRO A 33 0.71 13.42 3.07
CA PRO A 33 0.94 14.55 2.18
C PRO A 33 1.62 14.13 0.86
N PRO A 34 1.39 14.86 -0.26
CA PRO A 34 1.94 14.50 -1.58
C PRO A 34 3.46 14.26 -1.62
N ALA A 35 4.24 15.05 -0.87
CA ALA A 35 5.69 14.92 -0.81
C ALA A 35 6.17 13.60 -0.17
N LEU A 36 5.33 12.97 0.65
CA LEU A 36 5.60 11.69 1.29
C LEU A 36 4.97 10.54 0.51
N SER A 37 3.72 10.70 0.07
CA SER A 37 3.02 9.65 -0.67
C SER A 37 3.69 9.35 -2.01
N GLY A 38 4.21 10.35 -2.72
CA GLY A 38 4.96 10.14 -3.96
C GLY A 38 6.16 9.20 -3.78
N LYS A 39 6.96 9.41 -2.73
CA LYS A 39 8.12 8.53 -2.42
C LYS A 39 7.72 7.08 -2.16
N TRP A 40 6.53 6.87 -1.58
CA TRP A 40 6.03 5.53 -1.31
C TRP A 40 5.49 4.87 -2.58
N LEU A 41 4.73 5.60 -3.40
CA LEU A 41 4.22 5.13 -4.68
C LEU A 41 5.36 4.73 -5.62
N ASP A 42 6.41 5.56 -5.69
CA ASP A 42 7.62 5.26 -6.46
C ASP A 42 8.28 3.96 -5.97
N ARG A 43 8.35 3.76 -4.65
CA ARG A 43 8.91 2.54 -4.05
C ARG A 43 8.03 1.31 -4.28
N MET A 44 6.71 1.49 -4.35
CA MET A 44 5.74 0.44 -4.63
C MET A 44 5.67 0.10 -6.14
N GLY A 45 6.25 0.94 -7.01
CA GLY A 45 6.18 0.74 -8.46
C GLY A 45 4.76 0.92 -9.04
N ILE A 46 3.88 1.62 -8.31
CA ILE A 46 2.51 1.92 -8.76
C ILE A 46 2.57 3.20 -9.61
N GLN A 47 2.23 3.09 -10.90
CA GLN A 47 2.13 4.22 -11.85
C GLN A 47 0.68 4.63 -12.06
#